data_AF-A0A6N8UL68-F1
#
_entry.id   AF-A0A6N8UL68-F1
#
_cell.length_a   1.000
_cell.length_b   1.000
_cell.length_c   1.000
_cell.angle_alpha   90.00
_cell.angle_beta   90.00
_cell.angle_gamma   90.00
#
_symmetry.space_group_name_H-M   'P 1'
#
loop_
_entity.id
_entity.type
_entity.pdbx_description
1 polymer ?
#
loop_
_entity_poly.entity_id
_entity_poly.type
_entity_poly.pdbx_seq_one_letter_code
_entity_poly.pdbx_strand_id
1 'polypeptide(L)'
;MKALITTVMLFLCIGTQGFEIIIDQGNDQITPVAVVPFRTAAGIPDITPIVEFDLARSGQFAPMDSSNMLSFPHKPEDIAFRDWQVLGVQYVIIGDVVETTATEMSISYHVFDVTGERRIHGGTISGARNQHRDVAHLVSDEVFEAIVN
;
A
#
# COMPACT_ATOMS: atom_id res chain seq x y z
N MET A 1 24.67 -5.86 -78.74
CA MET A 1 25.96 -5.50 -78.12
C MET A 1 25.68 -4.87 -76.76
N LYS A 2 26.05 -5.61 -75.71
CA LYS A 2 26.31 -5.24 -74.31
C LYS A 2 25.92 -3.81 -73.88
N ALA A 3 24.84 -3.68 -73.12
CA ALA A 3 24.63 -2.55 -72.20
C ALA A 3 24.44 -3.15 -70.80
N LEU A 4 25.43 -2.89 -69.94
CA LEU A 4 25.64 -3.45 -68.62
C LEU A 4 25.38 -2.33 -67.60
N ILE A 5 24.16 -2.17 -67.10
CA ILE A 5 23.85 -1.29 -65.97
C ILE A 5 22.60 -1.80 -65.25
N THR A 6 22.76 -2.49 -64.13
CA THR A 6 21.76 -2.43 -63.04
C THR A 6 22.43 -2.68 -61.69
N THR A 7 22.83 -1.61 -61.01
CA THR A 7 23.11 -1.61 -59.58
C THR A 7 21.80 -1.80 -58.84
N VAL A 8 21.60 -2.95 -58.18
CA VAL A 8 20.46 -3.16 -57.28
C VAL A 8 20.88 -2.72 -55.88
N MET A 9 20.43 -1.53 -55.48
CA MET A 9 20.52 -1.01 -54.11
C MET A 9 19.43 -1.68 -53.27
N LEU A 10 19.83 -2.59 -52.39
CA LEU A 10 18.94 -3.29 -51.46
C LEU A 10 18.59 -2.35 -50.30
N PHE A 11 17.38 -1.79 -50.30
CA PHE A 11 16.88 -0.97 -49.19
C PHE A 11 16.24 -1.90 -48.13
N LEU A 12 16.88 -2.03 -46.98
CA LEU A 12 16.39 -2.82 -45.85
C LEU A 12 15.45 -1.94 -45.01
N CYS A 13 14.14 -2.13 -45.15
CA CYS A 13 13.15 -1.55 -44.24
C CYS A 13 13.16 -2.35 -42.92
N ILE A 14 13.75 -1.78 -41.87
CA ILE A 14 13.62 -2.31 -40.51
C ILE A 14 12.34 -1.72 -39.92
N GLY A 15 11.29 -2.53 -39.79
CA GLY A 15 10.07 -2.14 -39.09
C GLY A 15 10.33 -2.11 -37.58
N THR A 16 10.18 -0.94 -36.97
CA THR A 16 10.19 -0.81 -35.51
C THR A 16 8.79 -1.12 -35.00
N GLN A 17 8.62 -2.26 -34.33
CA GLN A 17 7.41 -2.59 -33.59
C GLN A 17 7.34 -1.64 -32.38
N GLY A 18 6.50 -0.61 -32.45
CA GLY A 18 6.21 0.26 -31.33
C GLY A 18 5.38 -0.49 -30.29
N PHE A 19 5.87 -0.58 -29.06
CA PHE A 19 5.02 -0.95 -27.93
C PHE A 19 4.08 0.21 -27.65
N GLU A 20 2.81 0.05 -28.01
CA GLU A 20 1.74 0.96 -27.61
C GLU A 20 1.41 0.66 -26.15
N ILE A 21 1.97 1.46 -25.24
CA ILE A 21 1.53 1.46 -23.84
C ILE A 21 0.20 2.23 -23.82
N ILE A 22 -0.91 1.49 -23.87
CA ILE A 22 -2.22 2.04 -23.57
C ILE A 22 -2.24 2.32 -22.07
N ILE A 23 -2.10 3.59 -21.70
CA ILE A 23 -2.37 4.05 -20.35
C ILE A 23 -3.89 4.11 -20.24
N ASP A 24 -4.50 3.03 -19.76
CA ASP A 24 -5.88 3.07 -19.29
C ASP A 24 -5.93 4.12 -18.18
N GLN A 25 -6.87 5.05 -18.27
CA GLN A 25 -7.03 6.09 -17.25
C GLN A 25 -7.38 5.35 -15.96
N GLY A 26 -6.47 5.41 -14.97
CA GLY A 26 -6.56 4.64 -13.75
C GLY A 26 -7.95 4.69 -13.14
N ASN A 27 -8.39 3.57 -12.59
CA ASN A 27 -9.63 3.42 -11.84
C ASN A 27 -9.92 4.70 -11.03
N ASP A 28 -10.89 5.49 -11.50
CA ASP A 28 -11.15 6.89 -11.11
C ASP A 28 -11.73 7.02 -9.68
N GLN A 29 -11.58 6.00 -8.85
CA GLN A 29 -12.18 5.89 -7.52
C GLN A 29 -11.08 5.68 -6.48
N ILE A 30 -10.70 6.78 -5.83
CA ILE A 30 -9.82 6.75 -4.66
C ILE A 30 -10.53 5.96 -3.55
N THR A 31 -9.85 4.95 -3.01
CA THR A 31 -10.41 4.04 -2.00
C THR A 31 -10.29 4.64 -0.60
N PRO A 32 -11.40 4.92 0.11
CA PRO A 32 -11.34 5.39 1.49
C PRO A 32 -10.80 4.29 2.41
N VAL A 33 -9.77 4.63 3.18
CA VAL A 33 -9.10 3.71 4.10
C VAL A 33 -8.96 4.36 5.48
N ALA A 34 -9.03 3.59 6.54
CA ALA A 34 -8.69 4.06 7.88
C ALA A 34 -7.41 3.37 8.35
N VAL A 35 -6.37 4.15 8.63
CA VAL A 35 -5.18 3.67 9.33
C VAL A 35 -5.35 4.05 10.79
N VAL A 36 -5.78 3.10 11.61
CA VAL A 36 -5.94 3.35 13.04
C VAL A 36 -4.56 3.60 13.65
N PRO A 37 -4.38 4.67 14.47
CA PRO A 37 -3.17 4.90 15.23
C PRO A 37 -2.60 3.62 15.84
N PHE A 38 -1.41 3.24 15.39
CA PHE A 38 -0.72 2.05 15.87
C PHE A 38 -0.41 2.23 17.36
N ARG A 39 -0.80 1.25 18.18
CA ARG A 39 -0.40 1.27 19.58
C ARG A 39 1.09 0.99 19.63
N THR A 40 1.84 2.02 20.04
CA THR A 40 3.30 2.02 19.97
C THR A 40 3.91 1.96 21.37
N ALA A 41 4.85 1.04 21.58
CA ALA A 41 5.59 0.96 22.84
C ALA A 41 6.37 2.26 23.13
N ALA A 42 6.48 2.62 24.41
CA ALA A 42 7.15 3.83 24.84
C ALA A 42 8.60 3.91 24.32
N GLY A 43 8.98 5.06 23.76
CA GLY A 43 10.32 5.29 23.22
C GLY A 43 10.53 4.85 21.77
N ILE A 44 9.52 4.24 21.13
CA ILE A 44 9.49 4.03 19.68
C ILE A 44 8.68 5.17 19.05
N PRO A 45 9.17 5.84 17.98
CA PRO A 45 8.38 6.84 17.26
C PRO A 45 7.12 6.24 16.64
N ASP A 46 6.04 7.01 16.63
CA ASP A 46 4.80 6.62 15.96
C ASP A 46 5.03 6.43 14.45
N ILE A 47 4.57 5.29 13.94
CA ILE A 47 4.70 4.90 12.54
C ILE A 47 3.44 5.21 11.72
N THR A 48 2.30 5.44 12.38
CA THR A 48 1.00 5.65 11.73
C THR A 48 1.07 6.72 10.63
N PRO A 49 1.71 7.89 10.87
CA PRO A 49 1.79 8.94 9.85
C PRO A 49 2.58 8.54 8.60
N ILE A 50 3.48 7.56 8.71
CA ILE A 50 4.27 7.06 7.58
C ILE A 50 3.37 6.20 6.69
N VAL A 51 2.66 5.25 7.30
CA VAL A 51 1.72 4.37 6.58
C VAL A 51 0.60 5.17 5.92
N GLU A 52 0.02 6.14 6.63
CA GLU A 52 -0.98 7.06 6.06
C GLU A 52 -0.42 7.85 4.87
N PHE A 53 0.77 8.43 5.03
CA PHE A 53 1.40 9.23 4.00
C PHE A 53 1.69 8.42 2.73
N ASP A 54 2.23 7.21 2.87
CA ASP A 54 2.58 6.36 1.74
C ASP A 54 1.33 5.89 0.99
N LEU A 55 0.28 5.46 1.71
CA LEU A 55 -1.01 5.10 1.12
C LEU A 55 -1.63 6.29 0.38
N ALA A 56 -1.65 7.49 0.97
CA ALA A 56 -2.15 8.70 0.32
C ALA A 56 -1.33 9.05 -0.94
N ARG A 57 0.01 8.92 -0.85
CA ARG A 57 0.92 9.26 -1.95
C ARG A 57 0.84 8.30 -3.13
N SER A 58 0.32 7.08 -2.91
CA SER A 58 0.06 6.14 -4.00
C SER A 58 -0.98 6.63 -5.02
N GLY A 59 -1.84 7.58 -4.62
CA GLY A 59 -2.95 8.07 -5.44
C GLY A 59 -4.15 7.13 -5.51
N GLN A 60 -4.07 5.92 -4.91
CA GLN A 60 -5.16 4.94 -4.91
C GLN A 60 -6.02 4.98 -3.65
N PHE A 61 -5.48 5.54 -2.55
CA PHE A 61 -6.13 5.54 -1.25
C PHE A 61 -6.39 6.96 -0.73
N ALA A 62 -7.48 7.11 0.03
CA ALA A 62 -7.81 8.31 0.79
C ALA A 62 -7.86 7.95 2.29
N PRO A 63 -6.73 8.08 3.02
CA PRO A 63 -6.73 7.88 4.45
C PRO A 63 -7.67 8.85 5.16
N MET A 64 -8.51 8.31 6.03
CA MET A 64 -9.38 9.07 6.93
C MET A 64 -8.55 9.68 8.05
N ASP A 65 -8.77 10.97 8.32
CA ASP A 65 -8.18 11.62 9.49
C ASP A 65 -8.63 10.93 10.78
N SER A 66 -7.67 10.59 11.65
CA SER A 66 -7.93 9.92 12.93
C SER A 66 -8.95 10.62 13.83
N SER A 67 -9.11 11.94 13.72
CA SER A 67 -10.11 12.72 14.47
C SER A 67 -11.56 12.42 14.06
N ASN A 68 -11.76 11.82 12.87
CA ASN A 68 -13.06 11.40 12.37
C ASN A 68 -13.40 9.93 12.70
N MET A 69 -12.47 9.18 13.31
CA MET A 69 -12.69 7.78 13.68
C MET A 69 -13.59 7.66 14.90
N LEU A 70 -14.44 6.62 14.92
CA LEU A 70 -15.34 6.34 16.04
C LEU A 70 -14.69 5.50 17.16
N SER A 71 -13.62 4.76 16.84
CA SER A 71 -12.90 3.91 17.77
C SER A 71 -11.45 3.69 17.32
N PHE A 72 -10.62 3.17 18.24
CA PHE A 72 -9.21 2.88 18.03
C PHE A 72 -8.89 1.41 18.37
N PRO A 73 -9.40 0.43 17.60
CA PRO A 73 -9.13 -0.98 17.85
C PRO A 73 -7.65 -1.30 17.58
N HIS A 74 -7.04 -2.11 18.46
CA HIS A 74 -5.67 -2.59 18.27
C HIS A 74 -5.61 -4.11 18.04
N LYS A 75 -6.69 -4.84 18.31
CA LYS A 75 -6.78 -6.27 18.05
C LYS A 75 -7.89 -6.60 17.05
N PRO A 76 -7.76 -7.70 16.28
CA PRO A 76 -8.80 -8.12 15.35
C PRO A 76 -10.17 -8.31 15.99
N GLU A 77 -10.23 -8.84 17.22
CA GLU A 77 -11.47 -9.05 17.95
C GLU A 77 -12.17 -7.75 18.40
N ASP A 78 -11.47 -6.62 18.41
CA ASP A 78 -12.01 -5.33 18.83
C ASP A 78 -12.71 -4.59 17.68
N ILE A 79 -12.65 -5.10 16.44
CA ILE A 79 -13.17 -4.39 15.27
C ILE A 79 -14.69 -4.48 15.19
N ALA A 80 -15.35 -3.32 15.19
CA ALA A 80 -16.77 -3.19 14.92
C ALA A 80 -17.00 -2.72 13.47
N PHE A 81 -17.11 -3.67 12.52
CA PHE A 81 -17.25 -3.36 11.08
C PHE A 81 -18.35 -2.35 10.76
N ARG A 82 -19.48 -2.43 11.45
CA ARG A 82 -20.61 -1.50 11.29
C ARG A 82 -20.21 -0.04 11.49
N ASP A 83 -19.33 0.25 12.45
CA ASP A 83 -18.93 1.63 12.74
C ASP A 83 -18.11 2.21 11.56
N TRP A 84 -17.28 1.38 10.94
CA TRP A 84 -16.50 1.73 9.74
C TRP A 84 -17.35 1.82 8.48
N GLN A 85 -18.39 0.97 8.34
CA GLN A 85 -19.37 1.06 7.25
C GLN A 85 -20.11 2.40 7.29
N VAL A 86 -20.52 2.87 8.47
CA VAL A 86 -21.19 4.17 8.66
C VAL A 86 -20.27 5.33 8.25
N LEU A 87 -18.96 5.19 8.50
CA LEU A 87 -17.96 6.17 8.09
C LEU A 87 -17.60 6.13 6.59
N GLY A 88 -18.14 5.16 5.83
CA GLY A 88 -17.84 5.00 4.41
C GLY A 88 -16.42 4.51 4.12
N VAL A 89 -15.77 3.88 5.10
CA VAL A 89 -14.42 3.32 4.95
C VAL A 89 -14.52 1.95 4.30
N GLN A 90 -13.69 1.68 3.29
CA GLN A 90 -13.65 0.37 2.61
C GLN A 90 -12.67 -0.59 3.28
N TYR A 91 -11.54 -0.08 3.77
CA TYR A 91 -10.51 -0.88 4.44
C TYR A 91 -10.07 -0.27 5.76
N VAL A 92 -9.85 -1.11 6.76
CA VAL A 92 -9.30 -0.69 8.07
C VAL A 92 -7.97 -1.39 8.29
N ILE A 93 -6.96 -0.61 8.66
CA ILE A 93 -5.65 -1.09 9.08
C ILE A 93 -5.51 -0.81 10.56
N ILE A 94 -5.14 -1.83 11.32
CA ILE A 94 -4.77 -1.71 12.73
C ILE A 94 -3.41 -2.33 12.92
N GLY A 95 -2.72 -1.91 13.97
CA GLY A 95 -1.54 -2.62 14.40
C GLY A 95 -0.95 -2.17 15.71
N ASP A 96 0.10 -2.89 16.05
CA ASP A 96 0.80 -2.83 17.33
C ASP A 96 2.30 -2.83 17.07
N VAL A 97 3.01 -1.91 17.72
CA VAL A 97 4.47 -1.83 17.71
C VAL A 97 4.97 -2.17 19.10
N VAL A 98 5.68 -3.29 19.22
CA VAL A 98 6.22 -3.78 20.49
C VAL A 98 7.74 -3.76 20.47
N GLU A 99 8.34 -3.45 21.62
CA GLU A 99 9.77 -3.69 21.83
C GLU A 99 9.99 -5.19 22.05
N THR A 100 10.86 -5.81 21.24
CA THR A 100 11.25 -7.22 21.43
C THR A 100 12.54 -7.33 22.24
N THR A 101 13.45 -6.37 22.06
CA THR A 101 14.67 -6.18 22.87
C THR A 101 14.99 -4.70 22.95
N ALA A 102 15.98 -4.29 23.76
CA ALA A 102 16.39 -2.89 23.87
C ALA A 102 16.76 -2.21 22.53
N THR A 103 17.14 -3.00 21.51
CA THR A 103 17.54 -2.52 20.18
C THR A 103 16.60 -2.93 19.06
N GLU A 104 15.60 -3.78 19.32
CA GLU A 104 14.74 -4.36 18.30
C GLU A 104 13.26 -4.11 18.62
N MET A 105 12.47 -4.11 17.56
CA MET A 105 11.03 -3.97 17.64
C MET A 105 10.34 -4.89 16.64
N SER A 106 9.07 -5.13 16.88
CA SER A 106 8.18 -5.88 16.01
C SER A 106 6.91 -5.06 15.78
N ILE A 107 6.47 -5.02 14.53
CA ILE A 107 5.20 -4.42 14.12
C ILE A 107 4.29 -5.55 13.66
N SER A 108 3.20 -5.79 14.38
CA SER A 108 2.11 -6.65 13.92
C SER A 108 0.97 -5.81 13.39
N TYR A 109 0.46 -6.14 12.21
CA TYR A 109 -0.61 -5.38 11.56
C TYR A 109 -1.65 -6.30 10.93
N HIS A 110 -2.84 -5.76 10.72
CA HIS A 110 -3.96 -6.45 10.09
C HIS A 110 -4.71 -5.51 9.15
N VAL A 111 -5.16 -6.05 8.02
CA VAL A 111 -5.95 -5.35 7.02
C VAL A 111 -7.32 -6.02 6.91
N PHE A 112 -8.36 -5.22 7.02
CA PHE A 112 -9.75 -5.67 7.02
C PHE A 112 -10.53 -5.07 5.85
N ASP A 113 -11.26 -5.91 5.14
CA ASP A 113 -12.32 -5.52 4.20
C ASP A 113 -13.59 -5.25 5.02
N VAL A 114 -14.05 -4.00 5.01
CA VAL A 114 -15.19 -3.53 5.80
C VAL A 114 -16.52 -4.03 5.23
N THR A 115 -16.62 -4.15 3.91
CA THR A 115 -17.83 -4.63 3.23
C THR A 115 -17.97 -6.13 3.36
N GLY A 116 -16.85 -6.84 3.21
CA GLY A 116 -16.77 -8.28 3.38
C GLY A 116 -16.68 -8.77 4.83
N GLU A 117 -16.64 -7.84 5.79
CA GLU A 117 -16.52 -8.09 7.24
C GLU A 117 -15.46 -9.14 7.60
N ARG A 118 -14.31 -9.08 6.93
CA ARG A 118 -13.25 -10.08 7.08
C ARG A 118 -11.87 -9.46 7.07
N ARG A 119 -10.95 -10.12 7.76
CA ARG A 119 -9.52 -9.86 7.59
C ARG A 119 -9.07 -10.41 6.23
N ILE A 120 -8.44 -9.57 5.41
CA ILE A 120 -7.88 -9.97 4.12
C ILE A 120 -6.39 -10.23 4.20
N HIS A 121 -5.69 -9.57 5.12
CA HIS A 121 -4.24 -9.72 5.28
C HIS A 121 -3.78 -9.39 6.70
N GLY A 122 -2.55 -9.77 7.01
CA GLY A 122 -1.88 -9.38 8.23
C GLY A 122 -0.51 -10.05 8.33
N GLY A 123 0.40 -9.37 8.99
CA GLY A 123 1.80 -9.78 9.05
C GLY A 123 2.46 -9.34 10.34
N THR A 124 3.71 -9.76 10.48
CA THR A 124 4.58 -9.30 11.55
C THR A 124 5.96 -9.06 10.98
N ILE A 125 6.42 -7.82 11.07
CA ILE A 125 7.74 -7.42 10.58
C ILE A 125 8.57 -7.02 11.78
N SER A 126 9.76 -7.61 11.89
CA SER A 126 10.75 -7.27 12.91
C SER A 126 11.87 -6.43 12.30
N GLY A 127 12.40 -5.51 13.08
CA GLY A 127 13.52 -4.67 12.66
C GLY A 127 14.21 -3.98 13.83
N ALA A 128 15.32 -3.31 13.55
CA ALA A 128 15.98 -2.50 14.55
C ALA A 128 15.13 -1.27 14.89
N ARG A 129 15.11 -0.86 16.17
CA ARG A 129 14.34 0.31 16.64
C ARG A 129 14.68 1.59 15.88
N ASN A 130 15.94 1.77 15.48
CA ASN A 130 16.39 2.92 14.71
C ASN A 130 15.96 2.88 13.23
N GLN A 131 15.48 1.73 12.74
CA GLN A 131 14.96 1.51 11.38
C GLN A 131 13.43 1.52 11.34
N HIS A 132 12.76 2.12 12.34
CA HIS A 132 11.30 2.16 12.42
C HIS A 132 10.62 2.71 11.16
N ARG A 133 11.27 3.65 10.44
CA ARG A 133 10.77 4.16 9.17
C ARG A 133 10.80 3.12 8.06
N ASP A 134 11.91 2.40 7.92
CA ASP A 134 12.06 1.36 6.90
C ASP A 134 11.04 0.24 7.11
N VAL A 135 10.82 -0.14 8.37
CA VAL A 135 9.79 -1.13 8.72
C VAL A 135 8.39 -0.59 8.45
N ALA A 136 8.11 0.68 8.72
CA ALA A 136 6.82 1.30 8.43
C ALA A 136 6.53 1.40 6.92
N HIS A 137 7.53 1.73 6.10
CA HIS A 137 7.42 1.71 4.64
C HIS A 137 7.08 0.30 4.15
N LEU A 138 7.75 -0.74 4.68
CA LEU A 138 7.45 -2.13 4.32
C LEU A 138 6.03 -2.54 4.71
N VAL A 139 5.52 -2.12 5.88
CA VAL A 139 4.12 -2.33 6.25
C VAL A 139 3.18 -1.66 5.25
N SER A 140 3.48 -0.42 4.82
CA SER A 140 2.65 0.27 3.82
C SER A 140 2.63 -0.48 2.49
N ASP A 141 3.77 -1.00 2.04
CA ASP A 141 3.87 -1.79 0.81
C ASP A 141 3.04 -3.08 0.93
N GLU A 142 3.15 -3.82 2.04
CA GLU A 142 2.36 -5.04 2.26
C GLU A 142 0.85 -4.75 2.34
N VAL A 143 0.45 -3.62 2.94
CA VAL A 143 -0.94 -3.16 2.97
C VAL A 143 -1.45 -2.82 1.57
N PHE A 144 -0.66 -2.06 0.80
CA PHE A 144 -0.99 -1.67 -0.56
C PHE A 144 -1.22 -2.91 -1.44
N GLU A 145 -0.25 -3.82 -1.46
CA GLU A 145 -0.31 -5.05 -2.25
C GLU A 145 -1.48 -5.95 -1.81
N ALA A 146 -1.77 -6.02 -0.51
CA ALA A 146 -2.90 -6.79 0.01
C ALA A 146 -4.27 -6.29 -0.47
N ILE A 147 -4.40 -5.01 -0.83
CA ILE A 147 -5.67 -4.41 -1.27
C ILE A 147 -5.79 -4.39 -2.80
N VAL A 148 -4.67 -4.23 -3.51
CA VAL A 148 -4.67 -4.06 -4.98
C VAL A 148 -4.60 -5.40 -5.74
N ASN A 149 -4.12 -6.47 -5.10
CA ASN A 149 -3.93 -7.78 -5.72
C ASN A 149 -5.17 -8.69 -5.66
#